data_AF-A0A3D4CSK4-F1
#
_entry.id   AF-A0A3D4CSK4-F1
#
_cell.length_a   1.000
_cell.length_b   1.000
_cell.length_c   1.000
_cell.angle_alpha   90.00
_cell.angle_beta   90.00
_cell.angle_gamma   90.00
#
_symmetry.space_group_name_H-M   'P 1'
#
loop_
_entity.id
_entity.type
_entity.pdbx_description
1 polymer ?
#
loop_
_entity_poly.entity_id
_entity_poly.type
_entity_poly.pdbx_seq_one_letter_code
_entity_poly.pdbx_strand_id
1 'polypeptide(L)'
;LDALRNFLKDRDQSPAARRLTFELMLSIEREATERMIPSFIDDPSNELRRDAVTQIIAQGKRQMAGSMEAAAQSYRQALDAARDVDQIQEIAKAFKEMDLEIDLPRHFGFLTDWKVVGPFHNLERAGFAEKFAPEDGIDLKATYEGKEAEVKWQSLSTMDPYGKVDLNKPYGKLKEVTAYAYHQFDSGMAREAELRLGCKNAWKIWLNGKLVFGRDEYHRGQRIDQYKMPIELLKGPNTILVKLCQNEQKQDWTVQWEFQLRVCDATGAAILATNRGVSKATQE
;
A
#
# COMPACT_ATOMS: atom_id res chain seq x y z
N LEU A 1 -28.35 27.28 4.59
CA LEU A 1 -26.88 27.16 4.79
C LEU A 1 -26.52 26.48 6.09
N ASP A 2 -27.14 26.82 7.23
CA ASP A 2 -26.78 26.21 8.52
C ASP A 2 -27.02 24.70 8.58
N ALA A 3 -28.10 24.20 7.96
CA ALA A 3 -28.34 22.76 7.82
C ALA A 3 -27.19 22.05 7.06
N LEU A 4 -26.67 22.65 5.99
CA LEU A 4 -25.53 22.11 5.22
C LEU A 4 -24.25 22.13 6.06
N ARG A 5 -23.99 23.21 6.81
CA ARG A 5 -22.83 23.30 7.72
C ARG A 5 -22.89 22.24 8.81
N ASN A 6 -24.06 22.00 9.40
CA ASN A 6 -24.24 20.97 10.42
C ASN A 6 -24.04 19.57 9.84
N PHE A 7 -24.58 19.30 8.65
CA PHE A 7 -24.35 18.03 7.95
C PHE A 7 -22.88 17.80 7.61
N LEU A 8 -22.18 18.83 7.13
CA LEU A 8 -20.74 18.75 6.82
C LEU A 8 -19.89 18.45 8.06
N LYS A 9 -20.26 18.97 9.24
CA LYS A 9 -19.55 18.76 10.51
C LYS A 9 -19.78 17.38 11.12
N ASP A 10 -20.86 16.71 10.76
CA ASP A 10 -21.14 15.35 11.22
C ASP A 10 -20.22 14.36 10.50
N ARG A 11 -19.15 13.94 11.20
CA ARG A 11 -18.08 13.08 10.68
C ARG A 11 -18.52 11.64 10.45
N ASP A 12 -19.68 11.24 10.97
CA ASP A 12 -20.24 9.90 10.82
C ASP A 12 -21.09 9.76 9.54
N GLN A 13 -21.41 10.88 8.88
CA GLN A 13 -22.10 10.87 7.59
C GLN A 13 -21.21 10.35 6.47
N SER A 14 -21.85 9.86 5.40
CA SER A 14 -21.18 9.38 4.19
C SER A 14 -20.13 10.38 3.68
N PRO A 15 -18.86 9.96 3.49
CA PRO A 15 -17.80 10.82 2.97
C PRO A 15 -18.18 11.53 1.67
N ALA A 16 -18.83 10.82 0.74
CA ALA A 16 -19.26 11.37 -0.55
C ALA A 16 -20.38 12.40 -0.40
N ALA A 17 -21.33 12.18 0.51
CA ALA A 17 -22.40 13.14 0.78
C ALA A 17 -21.84 14.42 1.44
N ARG A 18 -20.87 14.27 2.35
CA ARG A 18 -20.16 15.39 2.96
C ARG A 18 -19.36 16.18 1.93
N ARG A 19 -18.67 15.51 0.99
CA ARG A 19 -18.01 16.18 -0.14
C ARG A 19 -19.00 16.98 -0.98
N LEU A 20 -20.10 16.36 -1.41
CA LEU A 20 -21.13 17.05 -2.20
C LEU A 20 -21.70 18.28 -1.45
N THR A 21 -21.90 18.14 -0.14
CA THR A 21 -22.35 19.25 0.73
C THR A 21 -21.36 20.40 0.71
N PHE A 22 -20.06 20.10 0.83
CA PHE A 22 -19.00 21.10 0.74
C PHE A 22 -18.97 21.80 -0.62
N GLU A 23 -19.13 21.07 -1.72
CA GLU A 23 -19.19 21.63 -3.08
C GLU A 23 -20.42 22.52 -3.32
N LEU A 24 -21.59 22.10 -2.81
CA LEU A 24 -22.79 22.92 -2.82
C LEU A 24 -22.58 24.22 -2.03
N MET A 25 -21.96 24.14 -0.85
CA MET A 25 -21.64 25.32 -0.06
C MET A 25 -20.65 26.25 -0.79
N LEU A 26 -19.64 25.72 -1.48
CA LEU A 26 -18.72 26.51 -2.31
C LEU A 26 -19.45 27.27 -3.44
N SER A 27 -20.51 26.70 -3.99
CA SER A 27 -21.32 27.36 -5.04
C SER A 27 -22.18 28.52 -4.52
N ILE A 28 -22.49 28.54 -3.22
CA ILE A 28 -23.37 29.55 -2.59
C ILE A 28 -22.53 30.63 -1.88
N GLU A 29 -21.54 30.24 -1.07
CA GLU A 29 -20.68 31.13 -0.28
C GLU A 29 -19.22 30.67 -0.33
N ARG A 30 -18.55 30.89 -1.46
CA ARG A 30 -17.18 30.43 -1.72
C ARG A 30 -16.19 30.80 -0.62
N GLU A 31 -16.00 32.10 -0.35
CA GLU A 31 -14.96 32.56 0.59
C GLU A 31 -15.16 32.03 2.01
N ALA A 32 -16.40 32.03 2.51
CA ALA A 32 -16.71 31.53 3.84
C ALA A 32 -16.49 30.02 3.94
N THR A 33 -16.80 29.28 2.87
CA THR A 33 -16.63 27.82 2.81
C THR A 33 -15.15 27.43 2.67
N GLU A 34 -14.36 28.15 1.87
CA GLU A 34 -12.92 27.91 1.74
C GLU A 34 -12.15 28.12 3.05
N ARG A 35 -12.61 29.03 3.93
CA ARG A 35 -12.05 29.21 5.28
C ARG A 35 -12.21 27.98 6.19
N MET A 36 -13.08 27.04 5.83
CA MET A 36 -13.25 25.79 6.58
C MET A 36 -12.19 24.74 6.25
N ILE A 37 -11.53 24.83 5.09
CA ILE A 37 -10.61 23.80 4.58
C ILE A 37 -9.53 23.39 5.61
N PRO A 38 -8.86 24.31 6.33
CA PRO A 38 -7.85 23.92 7.32
C PRO A 38 -8.36 22.97 8.42
N SER A 39 -9.66 23.02 8.74
CA SER A 39 -10.27 22.15 9.74
C SER A 39 -10.46 20.70 9.30
N PHE A 40 -10.25 20.39 8.00
CA PHE A 40 -10.41 19.03 7.47
C PHE A 40 -9.13 18.19 7.53
N ILE A 41 -8.05 18.68 8.14
CA ILE A 41 -6.74 18.03 8.08
C ILE A 41 -6.71 16.61 8.65
N ASP A 42 -7.60 16.29 9.59
CA ASP A 42 -7.77 14.96 10.18
C ASP A 42 -9.10 14.28 9.79
N ASP A 43 -9.83 14.85 8.82
CA ASP A 43 -11.18 14.42 8.47
C ASP A 43 -11.22 12.96 7.98
N PRO A 44 -12.23 12.14 8.37
CA PRO A 44 -12.34 10.75 7.89
C PRO A 44 -12.66 10.66 6.39
N SER A 45 -13.18 11.72 5.77
CA SER A 45 -13.30 11.82 4.32
C SER A 45 -11.96 12.24 3.72
N ASN A 46 -11.33 11.32 2.98
CA ASN A 46 -10.09 11.61 2.28
C ASN A 46 -10.23 12.78 1.30
N GLU A 47 -11.41 12.98 0.68
CA GLU A 47 -11.60 14.08 -0.28
C GLU A 47 -11.62 15.46 0.39
N LEU A 48 -12.18 15.58 1.60
CA LEU A 48 -12.13 16.83 2.38
C LEU A 48 -10.73 17.05 2.94
N ARG A 49 -10.13 15.98 3.45
CA ARG A 49 -8.75 16.00 3.95
C ARG A 49 -7.74 16.42 2.89
N ARG A 50 -7.91 15.94 1.66
CA ARG A 50 -7.07 16.27 0.51
C ARG A 50 -6.98 17.77 0.27
N ASP A 51 -8.09 18.50 0.41
CA ASP A 51 -8.11 19.95 0.23
C ASP A 51 -7.27 20.66 1.32
N ALA A 52 -7.35 20.20 2.58
CA ALA A 52 -6.53 20.71 3.67
C ALA A 52 -5.04 20.45 3.44
N VAL A 53 -4.69 19.21 3.08
CA VAL A 53 -3.30 18.81 2.76
C VAL A 53 -2.76 19.62 1.59
N THR A 54 -3.57 19.87 0.55
CA THR A 54 -3.21 20.71 -0.60
C THR A 54 -2.81 22.12 -0.18
N GLN A 55 -3.54 22.74 0.76
CA GLN A 55 -3.20 24.07 1.25
C GLN A 55 -1.87 24.08 2.01
N ILE A 56 -1.59 23.05 2.81
CA ILE A 56 -0.33 22.94 3.57
C ILE A 56 0.85 22.67 2.62
N ILE A 57 0.69 21.82 1.61
CA ILE A 57 1.70 21.62 0.56
C ILE A 57 2.01 22.95 -0.14
N ALA A 58 0.98 23.71 -0.52
CA ALA A 58 1.15 25.02 -1.14
C ALA A 58 1.83 26.04 -0.20
N GLN A 59 1.56 25.97 1.11
CA GLN A 59 2.28 26.73 2.12
C GLN A 59 3.76 26.35 2.18
N GLY A 60 4.09 25.06 2.26
CA GLY A 60 5.47 24.56 2.26
C GLY A 60 6.24 25.05 1.02
N LYS A 61 5.62 24.95 -0.17
CA LYS A 61 6.19 25.48 -1.42
C LYS A 61 6.52 26.96 -1.37
N ARG A 62 5.63 27.80 -0.83
CA ARG A 62 5.88 29.24 -0.69
C ARG A 62 7.02 29.53 0.31
N GLN A 63 7.12 28.72 1.36
CA GLN A 63 8.15 28.87 2.38
C GLN A 63 9.54 28.44 1.91
N MET A 64 9.65 27.57 0.90
CA MET A 64 10.94 27.13 0.33
C MET A 64 11.86 28.29 -0.08
N ALA A 65 11.30 29.40 -0.56
CA ALA A 65 12.07 30.57 -0.99
C ALA A 65 12.58 31.44 0.18
N GLY A 66 12.00 31.28 1.38
CA GLY A 66 12.30 32.14 2.54
C GLY A 66 12.95 31.40 3.71
N SER A 67 12.38 30.26 4.11
CA SER A 67 12.86 29.44 5.22
C SER A 67 12.62 27.96 4.93
N MET A 68 13.71 27.23 4.70
CA MET A 68 13.68 25.77 4.52
C MET A 68 13.16 25.04 5.76
N GLU A 69 13.48 25.54 6.96
CA GLU A 69 12.97 24.98 8.21
C GLU A 69 11.44 25.09 8.31
N ALA A 70 10.87 26.26 8.00
CA ALA A 70 9.43 26.46 7.99
C ALA A 70 8.75 25.61 6.91
N ALA A 71 9.37 25.48 5.73
CA ALA A 71 8.88 24.61 4.66
C ALA A 71 8.87 23.14 5.12
N ALA A 72 9.95 22.66 5.74
CA ALA A 72 10.06 21.31 6.28
C ALA A 72 8.98 21.03 7.34
N GLN A 73 8.67 21.99 8.21
CA GLN A 73 7.58 21.85 9.19
C GLN A 73 6.22 21.68 8.50
N SER A 74 5.91 22.51 7.50
CA SER A 74 4.66 22.40 6.73
C SER A 74 4.58 21.07 6.00
N TYR A 75 5.66 20.62 5.35
CA TYR A 75 5.67 19.34 4.65
C TYR A 75 5.56 18.13 5.61
N ARG A 76 6.13 18.18 6.82
CA ARG A 76 5.89 17.16 7.86
C ARG A 76 4.43 17.11 8.27
N GLN A 77 3.83 18.27 8.54
CA GLN A 77 2.40 18.35 8.86
C GLN A 77 1.51 17.80 7.73
N ALA A 78 1.85 18.13 6.48
CA ALA A 78 1.16 17.61 5.31
C ALA A 78 1.33 16.08 5.22
N LEU A 79 2.53 15.55 5.45
CA LEU A 79 2.83 14.13 5.39
C LEU A 79 2.01 13.34 6.42
N ASP A 80 1.97 13.79 7.67
CA ASP A 80 1.24 13.11 8.75
C ASP A 80 -0.27 12.96 8.43
N ALA A 81 -0.82 13.99 7.78
CA ALA A 81 -2.21 14.02 7.37
C ALA A 81 -2.49 13.29 6.05
N ALA A 82 -1.58 13.33 5.08
CA ALA A 82 -1.81 12.85 3.72
C ALA A 82 -2.23 11.37 3.66
N ARG A 83 -3.18 11.07 2.77
CA ARG A 83 -3.66 9.70 2.49
C ARG A 83 -3.60 9.35 1.01
N ASP A 84 -3.51 10.35 0.14
CA ASP A 84 -3.41 10.17 -1.30
C ASP A 84 -1.97 9.96 -1.75
N VAL A 85 -1.77 8.98 -2.63
CA VAL A 85 -0.45 8.59 -3.13
C VAL A 85 0.27 9.75 -3.81
N ASP A 86 -0.44 10.54 -4.61
CA ASP A 86 0.15 11.65 -5.37
C ASP A 86 0.62 12.79 -4.47
N GLN A 87 -0.16 13.14 -3.43
CA GLN A 87 0.25 14.13 -2.43
C GLN A 87 1.47 13.65 -1.64
N ILE A 88 1.51 12.40 -1.23
CA ILE A 88 2.67 11.83 -0.52
C ILE A 88 3.91 11.83 -1.42
N GLN A 89 3.77 11.51 -2.71
CA GLN A 89 4.86 11.56 -3.70
C GLN A 89 5.39 12.98 -3.89
N GLU A 90 4.50 13.97 -3.94
CA GLU A 90 4.86 15.38 -4.04
C GLU A 90 5.62 15.86 -2.80
N ILE A 91 5.15 15.50 -1.60
CA ILE A 91 5.83 15.80 -0.34
C ILE A 91 7.19 15.11 -0.30
N ALA A 92 7.28 13.83 -0.69
CA ALA A 92 8.52 13.09 -0.72
C ALA A 92 9.57 13.72 -1.64
N LYS A 93 9.13 14.25 -2.80
CA LYS A 93 10.00 15.00 -3.69
C LYS A 93 10.54 16.27 -3.00
N ALA A 94 9.68 17.01 -2.30
CA ALA A 94 10.09 18.21 -1.58
C ALA A 94 11.10 17.90 -0.45
N PHE A 95 10.90 16.83 0.31
CA PHE A 95 11.86 16.37 1.32
C PHE A 95 13.22 16.05 0.70
N LYS A 96 13.24 15.34 -0.43
CA LYS A 96 14.48 15.05 -1.16
C LYS A 96 15.19 16.33 -1.63
N GLU A 97 14.45 17.34 -2.09
CA GLU A 97 15.02 18.64 -2.47
C GLU A 97 15.65 19.39 -1.28
N MET A 98 15.22 19.09 -0.05
CA MET A 98 15.77 19.61 1.20
C MET A 98 16.81 18.69 1.86
N ASP A 99 17.23 17.61 1.18
CA ASP A 99 18.12 16.57 1.73
C ASP A 99 17.59 15.94 3.04
N LEU A 100 16.26 15.84 3.15
CA LEU A 100 15.58 15.19 4.27
C LEU A 100 15.09 13.81 3.87
N GLU A 101 15.30 12.83 4.74
CA GLU A 101 14.83 11.46 4.53
C GLU A 101 13.39 11.24 5.01
N ILE A 102 12.66 10.38 4.28
CA ILE A 102 11.36 9.83 4.70
C ILE A 102 11.39 8.32 4.53
N ASP A 103 10.99 7.61 5.57
CA ASP A 103 10.68 6.19 5.49
C ASP A 103 9.31 5.97 4.83
N LEU A 104 9.28 6.08 3.50
CA LEU A 104 8.05 5.89 2.71
C LEU A 104 7.46 4.48 2.87
N PRO A 105 8.24 3.38 2.90
CA PRO A 105 7.69 2.06 3.18
C PRO A 105 6.95 2.00 4.52
N ARG A 106 7.46 2.67 5.56
CA ARG A 106 6.77 2.78 6.84
C ARG A 106 5.54 3.67 6.76
N HIS A 107 5.65 4.86 6.16
CA HIS A 107 4.53 5.79 6.04
C HIS A 107 3.33 5.18 5.30
N PHE A 108 3.57 4.44 4.22
CA PHE A 108 2.52 3.73 3.49
C PHE A 108 2.10 2.41 4.16
N GLY A 109 2.92 1.82 5.04
CA GLY A 109 2.65 0.49 5.60
C GLY A 109 2.99 -0.66 4.65
N PHE A 110 3.89 -0.44 3.68
CA PHE A 110 4.37 -1.49 2.79
C PHE A 110 5.12 -2.59 3.57
N LEU A 111 4.90 -3.83 3.16
CA LEU A 111 5.60 -5.01 3.65
C LEU A 111 6.82 -5.27 2.77
N THR A 112 8.01 -5.17 3.37
CA THR A 112 9.29 -5.13 2.63
C THR A 112 10.11 -6.41 2.73
N ASP A 113 9.79 -7.29 3.68
CA ASP A 113 10.58 -8.47 4.02
C ASP A 113 9.72 -9.71 3.84
N TRP A 114 10.19 -10.69 3.09
CA TRP A 114 9.39 -11.84 2.68
C TRP A 114 10.19 -13.13 2.82
N LYS A 115 9.49 -14.23 3.07
CA LYS A 115 9.96 -15.56 2.70
C LYS A 115 9.32 -15.91 1.37
N VAL A 116 10.10 -16.34 0.39
CA VAL A 116 9.59 -16.71 -0.93
C VAL A 116 9.96 -18.15 -1.27
N VAL A 117 9.07 -18.85 -1.97
CA VAL A 117 9.31 -20.21 -2.47
C VAL A 117 8.75 -20.37 -3.88
N GLY A 118 9.49 -21.08 -4.72
CA GLY A 118 9.24 -21.24 -6.15
C GLY A 118 10.55 -21.39 -6.92
N PRO A 119 10.51 -21.43 -8.26
CA PRO A 119 9.29 -21.42 -9.08
C PRO A 119 8.62 -22.80 -9.14
N PHE A 120 7.32 -22.84 -8.91
CA PHE A 120 6.43 -23.93 -9.33
C PHE A 120 6.01 -23.70 -10.79
N HIS A 121 5.34 -24.68 -11.39
CA HIS A 121 4.84 -24.51 -12.76
C HIS A 121 3.63 -23.55 -12.82
N ASN A 122 3.46 -22.95 -13.99
CA ASN A 122 2.23 -22.25 -14.39
C ASN A 122 1.97 -22.53 -15.88
N LEU A 123 2.17 -23.78 -16.30
CA LEU A 123 2.01 -24.21 -17.69
C LEU A 123 0.58 -23.93 -18.13
N GLU A 124 0.40 -23.25 -19.27
CA GLU A 124 -0.93 -22.85 -19.77
C GLU A 124 -1.76 -22.08 -18.72
N ARG A 125 -1.08 -21.38 -17.78
CA ARG A 125 -1.69 -20.63 -16.66
C ARG A 125 -2.42 -21.50 -15.63
N ALA A 126 -2.26 -22.82 -15.68
CA ALA A 126 -2.89 -23.77 -14.74
C ALA A 126 -2.46 -23.53 -13.29
N GLY A 127 -1.22 -23.05 -13.09
CA GLY A 127 -0.65 -22.76 -11.78
C GLY A 127 -1.47 -21.77 -10.95
N PHE A 128 -2.28 -20.89 -11.55
CA PHE A 128 -3.22 -20.05 -10.80
C PHE A 128 -4.26 -20.88 -10.04
N ALA A 129 -4.94 -21.80 -10.75
CA ALA A 129 -6.02 -22.62 -10.22
C ALA A 129 -5.50 -23.79 -9.37
N GLU A 130 -4.41 -24.42 -9.80
CA GLU A 130 -3.80 -25.56 -9.13
C GLU A 130 -3.37 -25.21 -7.71
N LYS A 131 -3.67 -26.11 -6.77
CA LYS A 131 -3.30 -25.94 -5.37
C LYS A 131 -1.92 -26.53 -5.13
N PHE A 132 -0.98 -25.69 -4.69
CA PHE A 132 0.36 -26.14 -4.27
C PHE A 132 0.43 -26.24 -2.74
N ALA A 133 1.35 -27.06 -2.22
CA ALA A 133 1.49 -27.34 -0.79
C ALA A 133 1.56 -26.09 0.14
N PRO A 134 2.19 -24.96 -0.24
CA PRO A 134 2.15 -23.74 0.59
C PRO A 134 0.74 -23.21 0.90
N GLU A 135 -0.28 -23.59 0.12
CA GLU A 135 -1.68 -23.21 0.37
C GLU A 135 -2.34 -24.01 1.51
N ASP A 136 -1.81 -25.19 1.87
CA ASP A 136 -2.34 -26.06 2.93
C ASP A 136 -1.72 -25.78 4.31
N GLY A 137 -0.55 -25.17 4.34
CA GLY A 137 0.16 -24.84 5.56
C GLY A 137 1.56 -24.33 5.28
N ILE A 138 2.04 -23.42 6.11
CA ILE A 138 3.37 -22.84 5.98
C ILE A 138 4.36 -23.61 6.84
N ASP A 139 5.19 -24.43 6.20
CA ASP A 139 6.42 -24.96 6.78
C ASP A 139 7.62 -24.32 6.08
N LEU A 140 8.30 -23.41 6.78
CA LEU A 140 9.46 -22.68 6.28
C LEU A 140 10.72 -23.55 6.12
N LYS A 141 10.71 -24.79 6.63
CA LYS A 141 11.82 -25.75 6.51
C LYS A 141 11.56 -26.80 5.42
N ALA A 142 10.34 -26.88 4.90
CA ALA A 142 9.98 -27.85 3.89
C ALA A 142 10.69 -27.61 2.55
N THR A 143 10.79 -28.70 1.79
CA THR A 143 11.26 -28.73 0.41
C THR A 143 10.10 -29.22 -0.45
N TYR A 144 9.92 -28.60 -1.62
CA TYR A 144 8.82 -28.89 -2.53
C TYR A 144 9.35 -29.24 -3.91
N GLU A 145 8.60 -30.02 -4.67
CA GLU A 145 8.85 -30.20 -6.10
C GLU A 145 8.52 -28.88 -6.83
N GLY A 146 9.53 -28.24 -7.43
CA GLY A 146 9.37 -27.06 -8.27
C GLY A 146 9.26 -27.43 -9.75
N LYS A 147 9.27 -26.43 -10.62
CA LYS A 147 9.12 -26.62 -12.07
C LYS A 147 10.22 -27.47 -12.71
N GLU A 148 11.47 -27.25 -12.30
CA GLU A 148 12.64 -27.94 -12.87
C GLU A 148 13.47 -28.68 -11.81
N ALA A 149 13.38 -28.25 -10.55
CA ALA A 149 14.13 -28.80 -9.43
C ALA A 149 13.35 -28.57 -8.14
N GLU A 150 13.82 -29.19 -7.05
CA GLU A 150 13.29 -28.92 -5.72
C GLU A 150 13.49 -27.45 -5.31
N VAL A 151 12.49 -26.88 -4.64
CA VAL A 151 12.47 -25.49 -4.19
C VAL A 151 12.27 -25.42 -2.68
N LYS A 152 12.89 -24.42 -2.05
CA LYS A 152 12.81 -24.17 -0.61
C LYS A 152 12.52 -22.70 -0.34
N TRP A 153 12.00 -22.41 0.84
CA TRP A 153 11.82 -21.03 1.28
C TRP A 153 13.16 -20.32 1.42
N GLN A 154 13.24 -19.10 0.90
CA GLN A 154 14.39 -18.21 1.05
C GLN A 154 13.94 -16.80 1.42
N SER A 155 14.83 -16.01 2.02
CA SER A 155 14.53 -14.60 2.33
C SER A 155 14.59 -13.74 1.06
N LEU A 156 13.63 -12.84 0.90
CA LEU A 156 13.65 -11.79 -0.10
C LEU A 156 13.19 -10.49 0.55
N SER A 157 14.00 -9.44 0.46
CA SER A 157 13.62 -8.10 0.91
C SER A 157 13.79 -7.07 -0.19
N THR A 158 13.15 -5.91 -0.03
CA THR A 158 13.26 -4.80 -0.96
C THR A 158 13.60 -3.50 -0.24
N MET A 159 14.42 -2.68 -0.90
CA MET A 159 14.74 -1.30 -0.51
C MET A 159 13.99 -0.28 -1.38
N ASP A 160 13.08 -0.74 -2.24
CA ASP A 160 12.27 0.15 -3.07
C ASP A 160 11.37 1.03 -2.18
N PRO A 161 11.35 2.36 -2.36
CA PRO A 161 10.62 3.29 -1.50
C PRO A 161 9.09 3.07 -1.51
N TYR A 162 8.56 2.38 -2.52
CA TYR A 162 7.15 2.03 -2.64
C TYR A 162 6.89 0.53 -2.40
N GLY A 163 7.84 -0.15 -1.74
CA GLY A 163 7.67 -1.54 -1.30
C GLY A 163 7.58 -2.54 -2.44
N LYS A 164 8.11 -2.22 -3.62
CA LYS A 164 8.08 -3.13 -4.76
C LYS A 164 9.05 -4.29 -4.57
N VAL A 165 8.51 -5.50 -4.58
CA VAL A 165 9.23 -6.77 -4.52
C VAL A 165 9.33 -7.35 -5.93
N ASP A 166 10.54 -7.71 -6.36
CA ASP A 166 10.82 -8.30 -7.67
C ASP A 166 11.23 -9.77 -7.51
N LEU A 167 10.35 -10.67 -7.95
CA LEU A 167 10.57 -12.11 -7.89
C LEU A 167 11.56 -12.61 -8.95
N ASN A 168 11.89 -11.79 -9.96
CA ASN A 168 12.94 -12.14 -10.90
C ASN A 168 14.33 -12.12 -10.25
N LYS A 169 14.52 -11.44 -9.11
CA LYS A 169 15.82 -11.40 -8.42
C LYS A 169 16.27 -12.79 -7.95
N PRO A 170 15.47 -13.57 -7.19
CA PRO A 170 15.86 -14.92 -6.78
C PRO A 170 15.64 -15.98 -7.87
N TYR A 171 14.69 -15.79 -8.79
CA TYR A 171 14.27 -16.86 -9.72
C TYR A 171 14.67 -16.64 -11.18
N GLY A 172 15.16 -15.47 -11.54
CA GLY A 172 15.37 -15.09 -12.93
C GLY A 172 14.06 -14.77 -13.66
N LYS A 173 14.19 -14.38 -14.94
CA LYS A 173 13.10 -13.91 -15.80
C LYS A 173 12.34 -15.07 -16.46
N LEU A 174 11.90 -16.03 -15.64
CA LEU A 174 11.25 -17.25 -16.11
C LEU A 174 9.80 -17.00 -16.54
N LYS A 175 9.27 -17.91 -17.36
CA LYS A 175 7.91 -17.89 -17.89
C LYS A 175 7.16 -19.14 -17.48
N GLU A 176 5.84 -19.03 -17.40
CA GLU A 176 4.97 -20.11 -16.94
C GLU A 176 5.44 -20.66 -15.60
N VAL A 177 5.62 -19.74 -14.64
CA VAL A 177 6.07 -20.04 -13.29
C VAL A 177 5.12 -19.44 -12.25
N THR A 178 5.03 -20.09 -11.11
CA THR A 178 4.32 -19.61 -9.91
C THR A 178 5.30 -19.51 -8.75
N ALA A 179 5.17 -18.51 -7.90
CA ALA A 179 5.87 -18.44 -6.63
C ALA A 179 4.92 -17.99 -5.53
N TYR A 180 5.32 -18.27 -4.30
CA TYR A 180 4.65 -17.80 -3.10
C TYR A 180 5.54 -16.83 -2.35
N ALA A 181 4.93 -15.81 -1.75
CA ALA A 181 5.55 -14.89 -0.82
C ALA A 181 4.77 -14.92 0.50
N TYR A 182 5.47 -15.16 1.59
CA TYR A 182 4.95 -15.26 2.94
C TYR A 182 5.51 -14.14 3.83
N HIS A 183 4.64 -13.56 4.65
CA HIS A 183 4.99 -12.59 5.67
C HIS A 183 4.21 -12.85 6.97
N GLN A 184 4.86 -12.67 8.12
CA GLN A 184 4.19 -12.66 9.42
C GLN A 184 4.02 -11.21 9.89
N PHE A 185 2.76 -10.82 10.12
CA PHE A 185 2.37 -9.49 10.57
C PHE A 185 1.81 -9.55 11.99
N ASP A 186 2.52 -8.97 12.96
CA ASP A 186 2.05 -8.94 14.34
C ASP A 186 1.20 -7.68 14.59
N SER A 187 -0.09 -7.84 14.86
CA SER A 187 -0.98 -6.72 15.18
C SER A 187 -1.06 -6.50 16.69
N GLY A 188 -0.94 -5.25 17.14
CA GLY A 188 -1.07 -4.90 18.57
C GLY A 188 -2.47 -5.15 19.16
N MET A 189 -3.50 -5.21 18.30
CA MET A 189 -4.89 -5.46 18.68
C MET A 189 -5.67 -6.13 17.55
N ALA A 190 -6.81 -6.74 17.89
CA ALA A 190 -7.77 -7.17 16.88
C ALA A 190 -8.46 -5.95 16.29
N ARG A 191 -8.51 -5.85 14.95
CA ARG A 191 -9.09 -4.68 14.27
C ARG A 191 -9.38 -4.97 12.80
N GLU A 192 -10.31 -4.22 12.24
CA GLU A 192 -10.47 -4.10 10.79
C GLU A 192 -9.24 -3.44 10.16
N ALA A 193 -8.89 -3.92 8.96
CA ALA A 193 -7.78 -3.42 8.16
C ALA A 193 -8.05 -3.68 6.67
N GLU A 194 -7.17 -3.20 5.82
CA GLU A 194 -7.13 -3.50 4.41
C GLU A 194 -5.75 -4.00 4.01
N LEU A 195 -5.74 -5.05 3.18
CA LEU A 195 -4.60 -5.39 2.34
C LEU A 195 -4.75 -4.64 1.02
N ARG A 196 -3.76 -3.83 0.66
CA ARG A 196 -3.74 -3.12 -0.62
C ARG A 196 -2.58 -3.58 -1.48
N LEU A 197 -2.92 -4.17 -2.63
CA LEU A 197 -1.99 -4.81 -3.55
C LEU A 197 -1.86 -4.00 -4.85
N GLY A 198 -0.63 -3.85 -5.32
CA GLY A 198 -0.32 -3.58 -6.73
C GLY A 198 0.46 -4.75 -7.31
N CYS A 199 -0.02 -5.37 -8.39
CA CYS A 199 0.67 -6.48 -9.06
C CYS A 199 0.35 -6.48 -10.56
N LYS A 200 1.33 -6.85 -11.38
CA LYS A 200 1.18 -6.93 -12.86
C LYS A 200 0.65 -8.27 -13.34
N ASN A 201 0.81 -9.32 -12.56
CA ASN A 201 0.53 -10.68 -12.97
C ASN A 201 -0.52 -11.31 -12.05
N ALA A 202 -0.96 -12.52 -12.38
CA ALA A 202 -2.06 -13.16 -11.65
C ALA A 202 -1.65 -13.46 -10.21
N TRP A 203 -2.61 -13.34 -9.29
CA TRP A 203 -2.33 -13.40 -7.86
C TRP A 203 -3.50 -13.95 -7.03
N LYS A 204 -3.18 -14.56 -5.90
CA LYS A 204 -4.12 -14.91 -4.82
C LYS A 204 -3.52 -14.53 -3.48
N ILE A 205 -4.36 -14.16 -2.51
CA ILE A 205 -3.91 -13.79 -1.16
C ILE A 205 -4.71 -14.55 -0.11
N TRP A 206 -4.00 -15.03 0.92
CA TRP A 206 -4.58 -15.64 2.11
C TRP A 206 -4.15 -14.86 3.35
N LEU A 207 -5.05 -14.81 4.33
CA LEU A 207 -4.80 -14.34 5.67
C LEU A 207 -5.13 -15.46 6.65
N ASN A 208 -4.19 -15.82 7.52
CA ASN A 208 -4.36 -16.88 8.53
C ASN A 208 -4.88 -18.20 7.91
N GLY A 209 -4.33 -18.58 6.75
CA GLY A 209 -4.72 -19.78 6.00
C GLY A 209 -6.05 -19.70 5.26
N LYS A 210 -6.81 -18.60 5.39
CA LYS A 210 -8.09 -18.41 4.69
C LYS A 210 -7.89 -17.56 3.44
N LEU A 211 -8.41 -18.02 2.30
CA LEU A 211 -8.37 -17.25 1.05
C LEU A 211 -9.16 -15.96 1.23
N VAL A 212 -8.50 -14.82 0.93
CA VAL A 212 -9.13 -13.50 0.93
C VAL A 212 -9.71 -13.22 -0.44
N PHE A 213 -8.86 -13.23 -1.47
CA PHE A 213 -9.26 -12.96 -2.85
C PHE A 213 -8.17 -13.38 -3.85
N GLY A 214 -8.48 -13.35 -5.14
CA GLY A 214 -7.49 -13.51 -6.20
C GLY A 214 -8.03 -13.11 -7.57
N ARG A 215 -7.12 -12.81 -8.50
CA ARG A 215 -7.43 -12.45 -9.88
C ARG A 215 -6.46 -13.10 -10.84
N ASP A 216 -7.01 -13.78 -11.84
CA ASP A 216 -6.27 -14.38 -12.94
C ASP A 216 -6.05 -13.37 -14.07
N GLU A 217 -5.28 -12.32 -13.78
CA GLU A 217 -5.05 -11.20 -14.68
C GLU A 217 -3.57 -10.97 -14.91
N TYR A 218 -3.15 -10.85 -16.18
CA TYR A 218 -1.75 -10.66 -16.56
C TYR A 218 -1.53 -9.38 -17.35
N HIS A 219 -0.38 -8.75 -17.09
CA HIS A 219 0.13 -7.56 -17.75
C HIS A 219 -0.82 -6.37 -17.78
N ARG A 220 -1.67 -6.27 -16.75
CA ARG A 220 -2.35 -5.01 -16.44
C ARG A 220 -1.34 -4.12 -15.74
N GLY A 221 -1.24 -2.85 -16.13
CA GLY A 221 -0.34 -1.91 -15.48
C GLY A 221 -0.50 -1.94 -13.95
N GLN A 222 0.59 -1.70 -13.21
CA GLN A 222 0.60 -1.73 -11.75
C GLN A 222 0.40 -0.34 -11.20
N ARG A 223 -0.67 -0.15 -10.41
CA ARG A 223 -0.87 1.06 -9.61
C ARG A 223 -0.77 0.72 -8.13
N ILE A 224 -0.28 1.68 -7.33
CA ILE A 224 -0.38 1.58 -5.87
C ILE A 224 -1.86 1.46 -5.52
N ASP A 225 -2.19 0.54 -4.60
CA ASP A 225 -3.56 0.28 -4.14
C ASP A 225 -4.55 -0.13 -5.25
N GLN A 226 -4.06 -0.75 -6.33
CA GLN A 226 -4.92 -1.22 -7.43
C GLN A 226 -6.03 -2.16 -6.95
N TYR A 227 -5.74 -3.01 -5.97
CA TYR A 227 -6.71 -3.88 -5.32
C TYR A 227 -6.73 -3.59 -3.83
N LYS A 228 -7.92 -3.35 -3.28
CA LYS A 228 -8.15 -3.13 -1.85
C LYS A 228 -9.02 -4.27 -1.34
N MET A 229 -8.55 -4.96 -0.32
CA MET A 229 -9.22 -6.12 0.24
C MET A 229 -9.45 -5.89 1.74
N PRO A 230 -10.70 -5.72 2.19
CA PRO A 230 -11.00 -5.62 3.62
C PRO A 230 -10.66 -6.95 4.29
N ILE A 231 -10.04 -6.87 5.46
CA ILE A 231 -9.64 -8.00 6.28
C ILE A 231 -9.85 -7.69 7.77
N GLU A 232 -9.86 -8.73 8.59
CA GLU A 232 -9.84 -8.61 10.04
C GLU A 232 -8.53 -9.18 10.57
N LEU A 233 -7.75 -8.35 11.25
CA LEU A 233 -6.54 -8.78 11.94
C LEU A 233 -6.89 -9.29 13.34
N LEU A 234 -6.26 -10.39 13.74
CA LEU A 234 -6.25 -10.84 15.12
C LEU A 234 -5.21 -10.07 15.92
N LYS A 235 -5.40 -9.94 17.24
CA LYS A 235 -4.32 -9.50 18.14
C LYS A 235 -3.19 -10.55 18.11
N GLY A 236 -1.95 -10.10 17.96
CA GLY A 236 -0.77 -10.95 17.86
C GLY A 236 -0.46 -11.33 16.40
N PRO A 237 0.15 -12.50 16.16
CA PRO A 237 0.64 -12.87 14.84
C PRO A 237 -0.50 -13.17 13.85
N ASN A 238 -0.37 -12.62 12.65
CA ASN A 238 -1.19 -12.94 11.49
C ASN A 238 -0.28 -13.37 10.35
N THR A 239 -0.65 -14.41 9.60
CA THR A 239 0.13 -14.88 8.46
C THR A 239 -0.48 -14.39 7.16
N ILE A 240 0.31 -13.79 6.29
CA ILE A 240 -0.08 -13.36 4.95
C ILE A 240 0.68 -14.21 3.94
N LEU A 241 -0.06 -14.87 3.04
CA LEU A 241 0.50 -15.62 1.92
C LEU A 241 0.00 -15.00 0.62
N VAL A 242 0.91 -14.78 -0.32
CA VAL A 242 0.60 -14.27 -1.66
C VAL A 242 1.11 -15.29 -2.67
N LYS A 243 0.23 -15.77 -3.55
CA LYS A 243 0.60 -16.54 -4.75
C LYS A 243 0.71 -15.58 -5.91
N LEU A 244 1.75 -15.72 -6.70
CA LEU A 244 2.09 -14.84 -7.82
C LEU A 244 2.46 -15.71 -9.03
N CYS A 245 1.75 -15.57 -10.12
CA CYS A 245 1.94 -16.38 -11.33
C CYS A 245 2.45 -15.49 -12.46
N GLN A 246 3.41 -15.99 -13.25
CA GLN A 246 3.89 -15.39 -14.49
C GLN A 246 3.46 -16.28 -15.67
N ASN A 247 3.05 -15.66 -16.78
CA ASN A 247 2.51 -16.38 -17.94
C ASN A 247 3.58 -16.68 -19.00
N GLU A 248 3.13 -17.19 -20.14
CA GLU A 248 3.92 -17.66 -21.28
C GLU A 248 4.43 -16.56 -22.23
N GLN A 249 3.91 -15.33 -22.10
CA GLN A 249 4.20 -14.25 -23.05
C GLN A 249 5.68 -13.84 -23.01
N LYS A 250 6.29 -13.58 -24.17
CA LYS A 250 7.74 -13.36 -24.34
C LYS A 250 8.14 -11.96 -24.80
N GLN A 251 7.18 -11.04 -24.97
CA GLN A 251 7.48 -9.66 -25.35
C GLN A 251 8.25 -8.96 -24.23
N ASP A 252 9.15 -8.03 -24.56
CA ASP A 252 10.04 -7.39 -23.58
C ASP A 252 9.31 -6.71 -22.41
N TRP A 253 8.10 -6.21 -22.65
CA TRP A 253 7.25 -5.58 -21.63
C TRP A 253 6.58 -6.57 -20.65
N THR A 254 6.65 -7.88 -20.90
CA THR A 254 6.01 -8.93 -20.10
C THR A 254 6.94 -9.54 -19.05
N VAL A 255 8.17 -9.04 -18.94
CA VAL A 255 9.24 -9.63 -18.13
C VAL A 255 9.07 -9.37 -16.64
N GLN A 256 8.34 -8.31 -16.28
CA GLN A 256 8.17 -7.92 -14.89
C GLN A 256 7.35 -8.96 -14.14
N TRP A 257 7.87 -9.36 -12.98
CA TRP A 257 7.23 -10.25 -12.02
C TRP A 257 7.34 -9.62 -10.64
N GLU A 258 6.53 -8.58 -10.46
CA GLU A 258 6.65 -7.65 -9.36
C GLU A 258 5.32 -7.49 -8.63
N PHE A 259 5.40 -7.29 -7.32
CA PHE A 259 4.24 -6.93 -6.52
C PHE A 259 4.63 -5.96 -5.40
N GLN A 260 3.64 -5.30 -4.81
CA GLN A 260 3.78 -4.54 -3.58
C GLN A 260 2.50 -4.73 -2.77
N LEU A 261 2.65 -4.97 -1.47
CA LEU A 261 1.52 -5.15 -0.55
C LEU A 261 1.71 -4.25 0.66
N ARG A 262 0.65 -3.57 1.08
CA ARG A 262 0.62 -2.79 2.33
C ARG A 262 -0.57 -3.14 3.20
N VAL A 263 -0.43 -2.88 4.50
CA VAL A 263 -1.50 -3.00 5.49
C VAL A 263 -1.87 -1.61 5.99
N CYS A 264 -3.15 -1.25 5.89
CA CYS A 264 -3.64 0.07 6.27
C CYS A 264 -5.09 0.00 6.78
N ASP A 265 -5.61 1.09 7.33
CA ASP A 265 -7.04 1.23 7.60
C ASP A 265 -7.83 1.65 6.34
N ALA A 266 -9.14 1.81 6.46
CA ALA A 266 -10.02 2.22 5.35
C ALA A 266 -9.64 3.59 4.75
N THR A 267 -9.07 4.50 5.55
CA THR A 267 -8.57 5.80 5.06
C THR A 267 -7.26 5.65 4.28
N GLY A 268 -6.55 4.54 4.44
CA GLY A 268 -5.23 4.29 3.86
C GLY A 268 -4.07 4.66 4.78
N ALA A 269 -4.34 5.00 6.04
CA ALA A 269 -3.29 5.18 7.05
C ALA A 269 -2.64 3.84 7.37
N ALA A 270 -1.32 3.81 7.44
CA ALA A 270 -0.57 2.58 7.71
C ALA A 270 -0.96 1.97 9.06
N ILE A 271 -1.18 0.66 9.06
CA ILE A 271 -1.21 -0.15 10.28
C ILE A 271 0.15 -0.85 10.33
N LEU A 272 0.97 -0.47 11.30
CA LEU A 272 2.32 -1.01 11.45
C LEU A 272 2.32 -2.24 12.34
N ALA A 273 3.03 -3.27 11.89
CA ALA A 273 3.22 -4.47 12.68
C ALA A 273 4.09 -4.18 13.91
N THR A 274 3.78 -4.78 15.05
CA THR A 274 4.57 -4.64 16.29
C THR A 274 5.91 -5.36 16.21
N ASN A 275 6.05 -6.33 15.31
CA ASN A 275 7.31 -7.00 14.99
C ASN A 275 8.12 -6.28 13.89
N ARG A 276 7.65 -5.13 13.39
CA ARG A 276 8.40 -4.33 12.41
C ARG A 276 9.61 -3.68 13.09
N GLY A 277 10.77 -3.74 12.44
CA GLY A 277 11.97 -3.06 12.89
C GLY A 277 11.80 -1.54 13.03
N VAL A 278 12.74 -0.92 13.75
CA VAL A 278 12.84 0.54 13.87
C VAL A 278 13.14 1.13 12.49
N SER A 279 12.59 2.32 12.22
CA SER A 279 12.87 3.05 10.98
C SER A 279 14.37 3.31 10.83
N LYS A 280 14.90 3.13 9.62
CA LYS A 280 16.30 3.47 9.32
C LYS A 280 16.49 4.97 9.08
N ALA A 281 15.43 5.72 8.74
CA ALA A 281 15.47 7.15 8.47
C ALA A 281 15.55 8.03 9.74
N THR A 282 15.68 7.42 10.92
CA THR A 282 15.80 8.13 12.22
C THR A 282 17.22 8.09 12.78
N GLN A 283 18.21 7.68 11.97
CA GLN A 283 19.62 7.76 12.30
C GLN A 283 20.22 8.99 11.62
N GLU A 284 19.92 10.18 12.15
CA GLU A 284 20.77 11.39 12.22
C GLU A 284 19.94 12.61 12.67
#